data_AF-A0A2U1KFK9-F1
#
_entry.id   AF-A0A2U1KFK9-F1
#
_cell.length_a   1.000
_cell.length_b   1.000
_cell.length_c   1.000
_cell.angle_alpha   90.00
_cell.angle_beta   90.00
_cell.angle_gamma   90.00
#
_symmetry.space_group_name_H-M   'P 1'
#
loop_
_entity.id
_entity.type
_entity.pdbx_description
1 polymer ?
#
loop_
_entity_poly.entity_id
_entity_poly.type
_entity_poly.pdbx_seq_one_letter_code
_entity_poly.pdbx_strand_id
1 'polypeptide(L)'
;MALLKPITKLNHLSTTITTNPRTTLPRHTTIRMSSSTTTGPTKTKNSSGNNKKGVKETLLAPRFYTTDFDEMEQLFNTEMNKNLNEAEFEALLQEFKTDYNQTHFVRNKEFKEAADEMQGPLRQIFVEFLERSCTAEFSGFLLYKELGRRLKKTNPVVAEIFSLMSRDEARHAGFLNKGLSDFNLALDLGFLTKARKYTFFKPKFIFYATYLSEKIGYWRYITIYRHLKANPEYQCYPIFKYFENWCQDENRHGDFFSALMKAQPQFLNDWKAKLWARFFCLSVYPPLCSHIYFCIPKGSC
;
A
#
# COMPACT_ATOMS: atom_id res chain seq x y z
N MET A 1 -13.34 -31.34 -64.72
CA MET A 1 -14.50 -31.52 -63.80
C MET A 1 -14.57 -30.26 -62.94
N ALA A 2 -15.31 -29.23 -63.38
CA ALA A 2 -16.72 -28.95 -63.02
C ALA A 2 -16.85 -28.68 -61.50
N LEU A 3 -17.35 -27.57 -60.94
CA LEU A 3 -18.35 -26.55 -61.32
C LEU A 3 -18.06 -25.26 -60.50
N LEU A 4 -17.96 -24.07 -61.12
CA LEU A 4 -18.98 -22.99 -61.23
C LEU A 4 -19.11 -21.99 -60.04
N LYS A 5 -18.55 -20.80 -60.30
CA LYS A 5 -18.85 -19.37 -59.96
C LYS A 5 -20.36 -19.01 -59.66
N PRO A 6 -20.77 -17.73 -59.36
CA PRO A 6 -20.20 -16.61 -58.56
C PRO A 6 -21.23 -15.55 -57.97
N ILE A 7 -20.74 -14.39 -57.48
CA ILE A 7 -21.26 -12.98 -57.56
C ILE A 7 -22.40 -12.42 -56.64
N THR A 8 -22.01 -11.36 -55.89
CA THR A 8 -22.65 -10.11 -55.39
C THR A 8 -24.17 -9.87 -55.36
N LYS A 9 -24.63 -9.10 -54.34
CA LYS A 9 -25.24 -7.75 -54.51
C LYS A 9 -25.45 -6.99 -53.19
N LEU A 10 -25.25 -5.68 -53.26
CA LEU A 10 -25.57 -4.63 -52.28
C LEU A 10 -26.80 -3.85 -52.83
N ASN A 11 -27.78 -3.48 -51.98
CA ASN A 11 -28.35 -2.11 -51.87
C ASN A 11 -29.69 -2.00 -51.10
N HIS A 12 -29.68 -1.05 -50.16
CA HIS A 12 -30.65 0.04 -49.84
C HIS A 12 -32.12 -0.17 -49.39
N LEU A 13 -32.44 0.63 -48.34
CA LEU A 13 -33.73 1.18 -47.86
C LEU A 13 -34.74 0.14 -47.30
N SER A 14 -35.56 0.40 -46.27
CA SER A 14 -36.03 1.63 -45.64
C SER A 14 -36.61 1.34 -44.22
N THR A 15 -36.94 2.43 -43.52
CA THR A 15 -37.47 2.63 -42.15
C THR A 15 -38.75 1.85 -41.79
N THR A 16 -38.89 1.35 -40.55
CA THR A 16 -40.17 1.34 -39.81
C THR A 16 -39.91 1.35 -38.29
N ILE A 17 -40.58 2.29 -37.61
CA ILE A 17 -40.64 2.53 -36.16
C ILE A 17 -41.69 1.59 -35.55
N THR A 18 -41.38 0.87 -34.45
CA THR A 18 -42.38 0.59 -33.38
C THR A 18 -41.74 0.03 -32.08
N THR A 19 -41.90 0.82 -31.01
CA THR A 19 -42.27 0.47 -29.61
C THR A 19 -41.39 -0.41 -28.69
N ASN A 20 -41.01 0.22 -27.56
CA ASN A 20 -40.46 -0.31 -26.30
C ASN A 20 -41.11 -1.60 -25.76
N PRO A 21 -40.35 -2.35 -24.92
CA PRO A 21 -40.63 -2.26 -23.49
C PRO A 21 -39.38 -2.12 -22.60
N ARG A 22 -39.51 -1.17 -21.67
CA ARG A 22 -38.94 -1.01 -20.33
C ARG A 22 -38.10 -2.20 -19.79
N THR A 23 -36.80 -1.96 -19.58
CA THR A 23 -35.98 -2.69 -18.60
C THR A 23 -35.19 -1.70 -17.74
N THR A 24 -35.22 -1.98 -16.45
CA THR A 24 -34.82 -1.13 -15.32
C THR A 24 -33.30 -1.14 -15.10
N LEU A 25 -32.67 0.04 -14.98
CA LEU A 25 -31.30 0.18 -14.49
C LEU A 25 -31.22 -0.12 -12.98
N PRO A 26 -30.15 -0.76 -12.47
CA PRO A 26 -29.93 -0.88 -11.05
C PRO A 26 -29.42 0.44 -10.46
N ARG A 27 -30.05 0.80 -9.34
CA ARG A 27 -29.80 1.99 -8.53
C ARG A 27 -28.45 1.87 -7.83
N HIS A 28 -27.52 2.80 -8.11
CA HIS A 28 -26.32 2.97 -7.29
C HIS A 28 -26.72 3.38 -5.86
N THR A 29 -26.42 2.51 -4.89
CA THR A 29 -26.60 2.80 -3.47
C THR A 29 -25.42 3.63 -2.97
N THR A 30 -25.62 4.95 -2.84
CA THR A 30 -24.70 5.82 -2.11
C THR A 30 -24.82 5.54 -0.61
N ILE A 31 -23.83 4.89 -0.01
CA ILE A 31 -23.76 4.70 1.44
C ILE A 31 -23.34 6.04 2.07
N ARG A 32 -24.30 6.72 2.69
CA ARG A 32 -24.10 7.94 3.49
C ARG A 32 -23.98 7.54 4.97
N MET A 33 -22.76 7.48 5.49
CA MET A 33 -22.52 7.34 6.93
C MET A 33 -23.04 8.61 7.63
N SER A 34 -24.08 8.48 8.46
CA SER A 34 -24.58 9.55 9.32
C SER A 34 -24.38 9.13 10.77
N SER A 35 -23.56 9.88 11.51
CA SER A 35 -23.49 9.78 12.97
C SER A 35 -24.03 11.08 13.57
N SER A 36 -25.22 10.99 14.14
CA SER A 36 -25.86 12.05 14.93
C SER A 36 -25.26 12.10 16.34
N THR A 37 -24.68 13.24 16.69
CA THR A 37 -24.54 13.66 18.09
C THR A 37 -24.71 15.17 18.17
N THR A 38 -25.82 15.57 18.78
CA THR A 38 -26.15 16.91 19.23
C THR A 38 -25.43 17.22 20.54
N THR A 39 -24.62 18.28 20.57
CA THR A 39 -24.34 19.10 21.78
C THR A 39 -24.04 20.55 21.36
N GLY A 40 -24.56 21.51 22.14
CA GLY A 40 -24.69 22.94 21.83
C GLY A 40 -23.41 23.80 21.88
N PRO A 41 -23.55 25.14 21.74
CA PRO A 41 -22.48 26.02 21.30
C PRO A 41 -21.57 26.45 22.46
N THR A 42 -20.25 26.31 22.29
CA THR A 42 -19.28 26.95 23.20
C THR A 42 -18.19 27.70 22.43
N LYS A 43 -18.05 28.96 22.84
CA LYS A 43 -17.18 30.08 22.42
C LYS A 43 -15.85 29.74 21.71
N THR A 44 -15.66 30.44 20.60
CA THR A 44 -14.43 30.67 19.84
C THR A 44 -13.30 31.19 20.71
N LYS A 45 -12.15 30.50 20.68
CA LYS A 45 -10.85 31.03 21.10
C LYS A 45 -9.93 31.03 19.88
N ASN A 46 -9.47 32.22 19.52
CA ASN A 46 -8.58 32.50 18.39
C ASN A 46 -7.32 31.64 18.42
N SER A 47 -7.12 30.80 17.40
CA SER A 47 -5.80 30.30 17.04
C SER A 47 -5.27 31.13 15.87
N SER A 48 -4.34 32.02 16.21
CA SER A 48 -3.49 32.80 15.31
C SER A 48 -2.91 31.95 14.18
N GLY A 49 -2.93 32.54 12.99
CA GLY A 49 -2.69 31.88 11.72
C GLY A 49 -1.35 31.17 11.61
N ASN A 50 -1.41 29.92 11.16
CA ASN A 50 -0.33 29.32 10.43
C ASN A 50 -0.86 29.05 9.03
N ASN A 51 -0.35 29.80 8.06
CA ASN A 51 -0.73 29.74 6.66
C ASN A 51 -0.25 28.39 6.11
N LYS A 52 -1.01 27.31 6.36
CA LYS A 52 -0.74 25.96 5.85
C LYS A 52 -0.86 26.02 4.33
N LYS A 53 0.26 26.27 3.64
CA LYS A 53 0.40 25.89 2.23
C LYS A 53 0.05 24.40 2.18
N GLY A 54 -1.12 24.08 1.64
CA GLY A 54 -1.54 22.69 1.44
C GLY A 54 -0.43 21.95 0.69
N VAL A 55 -0.17 20.70 1.10
CA VAL A 55 0.79 19.82 0.43
C VAL A 55 0.47 19.85 -1.06
N LYS A 56 1.39 20.39 -1.87
CA LYS A 56 1.22 20.48 -3.32
C LYS A 56 1.06 19.06 -3.84
N GLU A 57 -0.13 18.71 -4.31
CA GLU A 57 -0.38 17.38 -4.86
C GLU A 57 0.43 17.23 -6.15
N THR A 58 1.55 16.52 -6.05
CA THR A 58 2.35 16.09 -7.19
C THR A 58 2.01 14.65 -7.54
N LEU A 59 2.47 14.16 -8.70
CA LEU A 59 2.34 12.74 -9.05
C LEU A 59 2.96 11.81 -7.98
N LEU A 60 4.01 12.29 -7.30
CA LEU A 60 4.79 11.54 -6.31
C LEU A 60 4.30 11.76 -4.87
N ALA A 61 3.29 12.59 -4.66
CA ALA A 61 2.70 12.78 -3.34
C ALA A 61 1.99 11.47 -2.92
N PRO A 62 2.24 10.97 -1.71
CA PRO A 62 1.58 9.76 -1.22
C PRO A 62 0.07 9.98 -1.17
N ARG A 63 -0.66 8.97 -1.65
CA ARG A 63 -2.12 8.97 -1.75
C ARG A 63 -2.70 7.93 -0.82
N PHE A 64 -3.94 8.13 -0.43
CA PHE A 64 -4.71 7.08 0.23
C PHE A 64 -5.31 6.15 -0.80
N TYR A 65 -5.20 4.85 -0.55
CA TYR A 65 -5.63 3.83 -1.50
C TYR A 65 -6.89 3.11 -1.04
N THR A 66 -7.70 2.72 -2.01
CA THR A 66 -8.83 1.82 -1.82
C THR A 66 -8.88 0.82 -2.97
N THR A 67 -9.67 -0.23 -2.81
CA THR A 67 -9.71 -1.33 -3.78
C THR A 67 -11.11 -1.92 -3.92
N ASP A 68 -11.23 -2.88 -4.81
CA ASP A 68 -12.43 -3.68 -5.01
C ASP A 68 -12.48 -4.75 -3.91
N PHE A 69 -13.15 -4.44 -2.80
CA PHE A 69 -13.20 -5.32 -1.64
C PHE A 69 -13.99 -6.60 -1.90
N ASP A 70 -14.96 -6.57 -2.80
CA ASP A 70 -15.74 -7.74 -3.16
C ASP A 70 -14.88 -8.69 -4.02
N GLU A 71 -14.08 -8.15 -4.95
CA GLU A 71 -13.06 -8.92 -5.67
C GLU A 71 -12.00 -9.49 -4.72
N MET A 72 -11.51 -8.72 -3.74
CA MET A 72 -10.60 -9.22 -2.70
C MET A 72 -11.21 -10.39 -1.91
N GLU A 73 -12.48 -10.28 -1.54
CA GLU A 73 -13.18 -11.33 -0.80
C GLU A 73 -13.29 -12.62 -1.63
N GLN A 74 -13.61 -12.52 -2.92
CA GLN A 74 -13.63 -13.69 -3.82
C GLN A 74 -12.25 -14.33 -3.98
N LEU A 75 -11.18 -13.52 -4.09
CA LEU A 75 -9.81 -14.01 -4.23
C LEU A 75 -9.35 -14.81 -3.00
N PHE A 76 -9.83 -14.46 -1.81
CA PHE A 76 -9.49 -15.13 -0.54
C PHE A 76 -10.53 -16.14 -0.06
N ASN A 77 -11.62 -16.32 -0.79
CA ASN A 77 -12.64 -17.29 -0.42
C ASN A 77 -12.12 -18.72 -0.61
N THR A 78 -12.10 -19.50 0.47
CA THR A 78 -11.59 -20.88 0.52
C THR A 78 -12.48 -21.88 -0.25
N GLU A 79 -13.76 -21.56 -0.42
CA GLU A 79 -14.69 -22.36 -1.23
C GLU A 79 -14.47 -22.12 -2.73
N MET A 80 -14.17 -20.88 -3.12
CA MET A 80 -14.00 -20.47 -4.53
C MET A 80 -12.57 -20.67 -5.05
N ASN A 81 -11.55 -20.32 -4.27
CA ASN A 81 -10.16 -20.38 -4.69
C ASN A 81 -9.43 -21.58 -4.07
N LYS A 82 -9.23 -22.61 -4.90
CA LYS A 82 -8.54 -23.85 -4.50
C LYS A 82 -7.02 -23.76 -4.50
N ASN A 83 -6.44 -22.64 -4.93
CA ASN A 83 -5.00 -22.42 -4.91
C ASN A 83 -4.50 -21.82 -3.58
N LEU A 84 -5.40 -21.50 -2.65
CA LEU A 84 -5.03 -21.01 -1.32
C LEU A 84 -4.32 -22.12 -0.55
N ASN A 85 -3.07 -21.85 -0.16
CA ASN A 85 -2.28 -22.73 0.67
C ASN A 85 -2.45 -22.34 2.14
N GLU A 86 -3.52 -22.83 2.77
CA GLU A 86 -3.84 -22.48 4.16
C GLU A 86 -2.72 -22.82 5.13
N ALA A 87 -1.97 -23.91 4.92
CA ALA A 87 -0.83 -24.26 5.77
C ALA A 87 0.31 -23.22 5.71
N GLU A 88 0.57 -22.64 4.53
CA GLU A 88 1.55 -21.54 4.37
C GLU A 88 1.04 -20.27 5.06
N PHE A 89 -0.26 -19.95 4.96
CA PHE A 89 -0.85 -18.81 5.66
C PHE A 89 -0.87 -18.99 7.18
N GLU A 90 -1.17 -20.18 7.69
CA GLU A 90 -1.11 -20.46 9.13
C GLU A 90 0.32 -20.31 9.68
N ALA A 91 1.32 -20.78 8.95
CA ALA A 91 2.73 -20.61 9.33
C ALA A 91 3.12 -19.13 9.37
N LEU A 92 2.73 -18.36 8.34
CA LEU A 92 2.94 -16.91 8.31
C LEU A 92 2.21 -16.21 9.47
N LEU A 93 0.98 -16.62 9.78
CA LEU A 93 0.22 -16.06 10.88
C LEU A 93 0.94 -16.24 12.22
N GLN A 94 1.56 -17.39 12.47
CA GLN A 94 2.36 -17.60 13.68
C GLN A 94 3.57 -16.67 13.74
N GLU A 95 4.24 -16.46 12.60
CA GLU A 95 5.35 -15.51 12.51
C GLU A 95 4.90 -14.07 12.85
N PHE A 96 3.75 -13.62 12.33
CA PHE A 96 3.16 -12.31 12.66
C PHE A 96 2.75 -12.19 14.14
N LYS A 97 2.24 -13.27 14.74
CA LYS A 97 1.83 -13.33 16.15
C LYS A 97 3.01 -13.23 17.11
N THR A 98 4.19 -13.69 16.70
CA THR A 98 5.38 -13.66 17.53
C THR A 98 5.87 -12.24 17.81
N ASP A 99 5.59 -11.28 16.92
CA ASP A 99 5.82 -9.83 17.11
C ASP A 99 7.21 -9.49 17.69
N TYR A 100 8.26 -9.94 17.01
CA TYR A 100 9.65 -9.71 17.41
C TYR A 100 10.01 -8.22 17.65
N ASN A 101 9.24 -7.30 17.05
CA ASN A 101 9.47 -5.85 17.09
C ASN A 101 8.57 -5.10 18.08
N GLN A 102 7.88 -5.79 19.00
CA GLN A 102 6.94 -5.18 19.95
C GLN A 102 7.54 -3.96 20.70
N THR A 103 8.78 -4.07 21.17
CA THR A 103 9.47 -3.03 21.95
C THR A 103 10.46 -2.19 21.14
N HIS A 104 10.51 -2.38 19.82
CA HIS A 104 11.55 -1.77 18.98
C HIS A 104 11.38 -0.26 18.80
N PHE A 105 10.14 0.24 18.74
CA PHE A 105 9.83 1.63 18.42
C PHE A 105 9.89 2.58 19.64
N VAL A 106 10.88 2.39 20.51
CA VAL A 106 11.14 3.23 21.69
C VAL A 106 12.24 4.23 21.37
N ARG A 107 11.93 5.52 21.55
CA ARG A 107 12.81 6.65 21.22
C ARG A 107 13.66 7.05 22.42
N ASN A 108 14.81 7.67 22.15
CA ASN A 108 15.69 8.26 23.16
C ASN A 108 15.86 9.78 22.92
N LYS A 109 16.67 10.46 23.75
CA LYS A 109 16.88 11.92 23.68
C LYS A 109 17.63 12.37 22.42
N GLU A 110 18.45 11.49 21.82
CA GLU A 110 19.26 11.78 20.63
C GLU A 110 18.41 12.28 19.44
N PHE A 111 17.15 11.85 19.37
CA PHE A 111 16.25 12.26 18.29
C PHE A 111 15.99 13.76 18.27
N LYS A 112 15.69 14.35 19.44
CA LYS A 112 15.38 15.78 19.53
C LYS A 112 16.62 16.64 19.29
N GLU A 113 17.75 16.20 19.84
CA GLU A 113 19.05 16.86 19.65
C GLU A 113 19.43 16.90 18.16
N ALA A 114 19.34 15.77 17.46
CA ALA A 114 19.61 15.71 16.02
C ALA A 114 18.65 16.57 15.18
N ALA A 115 17.38 16.68 15.57
CA ALA A 115 16.42 17.55 14.89
C ALA A 115 16.77 19.04 15.06
N ASP A 116 17.26 19.45 16.23
CA ASP A 116 17.62 20.83 16.53
C ASP A 116 18.89 21.29 15.79
N GLU A 117 19.82 20.36 15.56
CA GLU A 117 21.03 20.62 14.77
C GLU A 117 20.75 20.71 13.26
N MET A 118 19.68 20.09 12.79
CA MET A 118 19.35 20.02 11.36
C MET A 118 18.77 21.34 10.83
N GLN A 119 19.51 22.01 9.96
CA GLN A 119 19.13 23.32 9.40
C GLN A 119 19.12 23.35 7.87
N GLY A 120 18.59 24.44 7.31
CA GLY A 120 18.65 24.74 5.87
C GLY A 120 17.95 23.70 4.97
N PRO A 121 18.47 23.44 3.76
CA PRO A 121 17.86 22.54 2.79
C PRO A 121 17.71 21.10 3.30
N LEU A 122 18.65 20.62 4.12
CA LEU A 122 18.61 19.27 4.69
C LEU A 122 17.36 19.08 5.56
N ARG A 123 17.06 20.06 6.43
CA ARG A 123 15.86 20.06 7.27
C ARG A 123 14.59 19.96 6.43
N GLN A 124 14.50 20.71 5.34
CA GLN A 124 13.32 20.70 4.48
C GLN A 124 13.12 19.33 3.82
N ILE A 125 14.18 18.76 3.25
CA ILE A 125 14.15 17.44 2.60
C ILE A 125 13.79 16.35 3.62
N PHE A 126 14.34 16.43 4.82
CA PHE A 126 14.11 15.42 5.85
C PHE A 126 12.68 15.48 6.41
N VAL A 127 12.14 16.68 6.64
CA VAL A 127 10.74 16.86 7.01
C VAL A 127 9.83 16.33 5.91
N GLU A 128 10.11 16.64 4.63
CA GLU A 128 9.33 16.10 3.51
C GLU A 128 9.39 14.56 3.47
N PHE A 129 10.56 13.98 3.70
CA PHE A 129 10.72 12.53 3.83
C PHE A 129 9.84 11.95 4.94
N LEU A 130 9.87 12.53 6.15
CA LEU A 130 9.06 12.06 7.27
C LEU A 130 7.55 12.18 6.99
N GLU A 131 7.10 13.32 6.44
CA GLU A 131 5.69 13.54 6.11
C GLU A 131 5.21 12.53 5.05
N ARG A 132 6.02 12.29 4.02
CA ARG A 132 5.66 11.40 2.92
C ARG A 132 5.63 9.95 3.37
N SER A 133 6.66 9.52 4.08
CA SER A 133 6.73 8.16 4.63
C SER A 133 5.57 7.92 5.60
N CYS A 134 5.32 8.84 6.54
CA CYS A 134 4.22 8.70 7.52
C CYS A 134 2.86 8.57 6.84
N THR A 135 2.62 9.36 5.78
CA THR A 135 1.37 9.29 5.00
C THR A 135 1.24 7.97 4.24
N ALA A 136 2.35 7.42 3.73
CA ALA A 136 2.35 6.14 3.02
C ALA A 136 2.01 4.97 3.96
N GLU A 137 2.72 4.84 5.10
CA GLU A 137 2.46 3.76 6.08
C GLU A 137 1.03 3.87 6.64
N PHE A 138 0.58 5.09 6.92
CA PHE A 138 -0.79 5.30 7.38
C PHE A 138 -1.85 4.93 6.33
N SER A 139 -1.54 5.08 5.04
CA SER A 139 -2.41 4.58 3.96
C SER A 139 -2.48 3.06 3.96
N GLY A 140 -1.34 2.37 4.11
CA GLY A 140 -1.27 0.91 4.19
C GLY A 140 -2.11 0.38 5.35
N PHE A 141 -1.91 0.96 6.54
CA PHE A 141 -2.71 0.70 7.74
C PHE A 141 -4.22 0.72 7.48
N LEU A 142 -4.75 1.78 6.86
CA LEU A 142 -6.20 1.91 6.61
C LEU A 142 -6.73 0.81 5.69
N LEU A 143 -5.98 0.50 4.63
CA LEU A 143 -6.35 -0.53 3.67
C LEU A 143 -6.36 -1.92 4.34
N TYR A 144 -5.28 -2.28 5.05
CA TYR A 144 -5.14 -3.57 5.69
C TYR A 144 -6.14 -3.75 6.84
N LYS A 145 -6.41 -2.68 7.61
CA LYS A 145 -7.44 -2.70 8.66
C LYS A 145 -8.82 -3.02 8.10
N GLU A 146 -9.17 -2.45 6.95
CA GLU A 146 -10.47 -2.72 6.31
C GLU A 146 -10.52 -4.14 5.72
N LEU A 147 -9.44 -4.62 5.11
CA LEU A 147 -9.34 -6.02 4.63
C LEU A 147 -9.46 -7.01 5.78
N GLY A 148 -8.73 -6.81 6.87
CA GLY A 148 -8.80 -7.64 8.07
C GLY A 148 -10.18 -7.65 8.72
N ARG A 149 -10.97 -6.57 8.57
CA ARG A 149 -12.38 -6.54 9.02
C ARG A 149 -13.30 -7.33 8.10
N ARG A 150 -13.17 -7.15 6.78
CA ARG A 150 -14.08 -7.75 5.78
C ARG A 150 -13.87 -9.26 5.65
N LEU A 151 -12.63 -9.71 5.64
CA LEU A 151 -12.29 -11.10 5.35
C LEU A 151 -12.58 -12.07 6.51
N LYS A 152 -12.97 -11.58 7.70
CA LYS A 152 -13.15 -12.44 8.90
C LYS A 152 -14.06 -13.65 8.69
N LYS A 153 -15.10 -13.50 7.87
CA LYS A 153 -16.05 -14.59 7.58
C LYS A 153 -15.60 -15.49 6.44
N THR A 154 -14.77 -14.97 5.54
CA THR A 154 -14.42 -15.59 4.26
C THR A 154 -13.09 -16.34 4.35
N ASN A 155 -12.11 -15.74 5.03
CA ASN A 155 -10.85 -16.39 5.39
C ASN A 155 -10.33 -15.78 6.71
N PRO A 156 -10.63 -16.40 7.86
CA PRO A 156 -10.26 -15.86 9.17
C PRO A 156 -8.73 -15.78 9.37
N VAL A 157 -7.96 -16.71 8.79
CA VAL A 157 -6.48 -16.71 8.89
C VAL A 157 -5.91 -15.48 8.19
N VAL A 158 -6.26 -15.29 6.92
CA VAL A 158 -5.83 -14.12 6.13
C VAL A 158 -6.32 -12.81 6.75
N ALA A 159 -7.55 -12.79 7.29
CA ALA A 159 -8.09 -11.63 7.99
C ALA A 159 -7.27 -11.25 9.24
N GLU A 160 -6.80 -12.25 9.99
CA GLU A 160 -5.94 -12.04 11.16
C GLU A 160 -4.56 -11.52 10.74
N ILE A 161 -3.96 -12.08 9.67
CA ILE A 161 -2.69 -11.57 9.11
C ILE A 161 -2.83 -10.09 8.72
N PHE A 162 -3.85 -9.70 7.96
CA PHE A 162 -4.08 -8.29 7.61
C PHE A 162 -4.28 -7.40 8.85
N SER A 163 -4.90 -7.93 9.89
CA SER A 163 -5.07 -7.20 11.16
C SER A 163 -3.72 -6.96 11.85
N LEU A 164 -2.83 -7.96 11.87
CA LEU A 164 -1.48 -7.85 12.44
C LEU A 164 -0.57 -6.97 11.58
N MET A 165 -0.64 -7.08 10.26
CA MET A 165 0.06 -6.18 9.34
C MET A 165 -0.39 -4.73 9.55
N SER A 166 -1.70 -4.49 9.73
CA SER A 166 -2.20 -3.14 10.07
C SER A 166 -1.66 -2.61 11.40
N ARG A 167 -1.41 -3.48 12.39
CA ARG A 167 -0.75 -3.08 13.65
C ARG A 167 0.67 -2.60 13.37
N ASP A 168 1.42 -3.30 12.52
CA ASP A 168 2.80 -2.95 12.18
C ASP A 168 2.86 -1.58 11.48
N GLU A 169 2.05 -1.39 10.44
CA GLU A 169 1.91 -0.11 9.73
C GLU A 169 1.51 1.06 10.64
N ALA A 170 0.61 0.81 11.60
CA ALA A 170 0.23 1.82 12.58
C ALA A 170 1.40 2.21 13.50
N ARG A 171 2.26 1.25 13.89
CA ARG A 171 3.48 1.52 14.66
C ARG A 171 4.47 2.32 13.84
N HIS A 172 4.68 1.96 12.59
CA HIS A 172 5.55 2.64 11.63
C HIS A 172 5.12 4.10 11.41
N ALA A 173 3.85 4.32 11.05
CA ALA A 173 3.26 5.65 10.89
C ALA A 173 3.37 6.48 12.18
N GLY A 174 3.08 5.86 13.33
CA GLY A 174 3.16 6.51 14.64
C GLY A 174 4.60 6.91 15.00
N PHE A 175 5.59 6.08 14.69
CA PHE A 175 7.00 6.37 14.92
C PHE A 175 7.49 7.53 14.05
N LEU A 176 7.10 7.56 12.78
CA LEU A 176 7.41 8.67 11.86
C LEU A 176 6.73 9.97 12.28
N ASN A 177 5.46 9.93 12.70
CA ASN A 177 4.74 11.12 13.17
C ASN A 177 5.36 11.70 14.46
N LYS A 178 5.83 10.82 15.37
CA LYS A 178 6.64 11.25 16.52
C LYS A 178 7.93 11.93 16.05
N GLY A 179 8.58 11.42 15.01
CA GLY A 179 9.73 12.07 14.39
C GLY A 179 9.45 13.49 13.90
N LEU A 180 8.29 13.74 13.28
CA LEU A 180 7.86 15.10 12.90
C LEU A 180 7.74 16.04 14.10
N SER A 181 7.33 15.51 15.26
CA SER A 181 7.15 16.33 16.47
C SER A 181 8.45 16.96 16.96
N ASP A 182 9.59 16.34 16.68
CA ASP A 182 10.90 16.91 17.02
C ASP A 182 11.21 18.17 16.22
N PHE A 183 10.64 18.28 15.02
CA PHE A 183 10.69 19.46 14.17
C PHE A 183 9.55 20.46 14.44
N ASN A 184 8.79 20.26 15.53
CA ASN A 184 7.58 20.99 15.91
C ASN A 184 6.45 20.88 14.87
N LEU A 185 6.37 19.73 14.20
CA LEU A 185 5.33 19.40 13.22
C LEU A 185 4.55 18.16 13.67
N ALA A 186 3.30 18.06 13.26
CA ALA A 186 2.52 16.85 13.50
C ALA A 186 1.49 16.67 12.39
N LEU A 187 1.34 15.44 11.92
CA LEU A 187 0.24 15.07 11.05
C LEU A 187 -0.96 14.66 11.91
N ASP A 188 -2.10 15.31 11.66
CA ASP A 188 -3.38 14.86 12.17
C ASP A 188 -3.89 13.74 11.26
N LEU A 189 -3.48 12.51 11.60
CA LEU A 189 -3.84 11.31 10.86
C LEU A 189 -5.37 11.12 10.78
N GLY A 190 -6.11 11.49 11.84
CA GLY A 190 -7.56 11.42 11.87
C GLY A 190 -8.20 12.41 10.88
N PHE A 191 -7.71 13.64 10.82
CA PHE A 191 -8.14 14.61 9.82
C PHE A 191 -7.80 14.14 8.39
N LEU A 192 -6.59 13.59 8.18
CA LEU A 192 -6.16 13.12 6.86
C LEU A 192 -7.15 12.09 6.29
N THR A 193 -7.66 11.16 7.11
CA THR A 193 -8.65 10.15 6.64
C THR A 193 -9.92 10.76 6.06
N LYS A 194 -10.34 11.92 6.57
CA LYS A 194 -11.57 12.61 6.15
C LYS A 194 -11.32 13.58 5.00
N ALA A 195 -10.14 14.18 4.96
CA ALA A 195 -9.82 15.26 4.04
C ALA A 195 -9.24 14.78 2.70
N ARG A 196 -8.53 13.64 2.68
CA ARG A 196 -7.87 13.13 1.47
C ARG A 196 -8.81 12.31 0.59
N LYS A 197 -8.61 12.43 -0.72
CA LYS A 197 -9.28 11.59 -1.71
C LYS A 197 -8.62 10.22 -1.75
N TYR A 198 -9.45 9.18 -1.72
CA TYR A 198 -9.01 7.81 -1.94
C TYR A 198 -8.83 7.55 -3.43
N THR A 199 -7.71 6.93 -3.78
CA THR A 199 -7.37 6.50 -5.13
C THR A 199 -7.66 5.02 -5.25
N PHE A 200 -8.52 4.67 -6.20
CA PHE A 200 -8.91 3.27 -6.43
C PHE A 200 -7.85 2.54 -7.26
N PHE A 201 -7.46 1.35 -6.79
CA PHE A 201 -6.68 0.39 -7.55
C PHE A 201 -7.35 -0.97 -7.54
N LYS A 202 -7.33 -1.67 -8.68
CA LYS A 202 -7.77 -3.07 -8.75
C LYS A 202 -6.87 -3.97 -7.88
N PRO A 203 -7.40 -5.03 -7.25
CA PRO A 203 -6.65 -5.93 -6.37
C PRO A 203 -5.32 -6.42 -6.94
N LYS A 204 -5.31 -6.80 -8.22
CA LYS A 204 -4.09 -7.18 -8.94
C LYS A 204 -2.95 -6.16 -8.79
N PHE A 205 -3.25 -4.87 -8.92
CA PHE A 205 -2.23 -3.83 -8.83
C PHE A 205 -1.81 -3.55 -7.39
N ILE A 206 -2.73 -3.68 -6.42
CA ILE A 206 -2.38 -3.63 -5.00
C ILE A 206 -1.36 -4.73 -4.69
N PHE A 207 -1.61 -5.97 -5.11
CA PHE A 207 -0.70 -7.08 -4.82
C PHE A 207 0.70 -6.87 -5.39
N TYR A 208 0.83 -6.46 -6.66
CA TYR A 208 2.15 -6.18 -7.21
C TYR A 208 2.81 -4.97 -6.55
N ALA A 209 2.08 -3.86 -6.40
CA ALA A 209 2.64 -2.63 -5.87
C ALA A 209 3.14 -2.84 -4.45
N THR A 210 2.35 -3.50 -3.60
CA THR A 210 2.73 -3.83 -2.23
C THR A 210 3.88 -4.83 -2.19
N TYR A 211 3.79 -5.97 -2.90
CA TYR A 211 4.88 -6.95 -2.89
C TYR A 211 6.23 -6.33 -3.31
N LEU A 212 6.20 -5.50 -4.36
CA LEU A 212 7.38 -4.81 -4.83
C LEU A 212 7.84 -3.73 -3.84
N SER A 213 6.93 -2.93 -3.25
CA SER A 213 7.31 -1.93 -2.26
C SER A 213 7.98 -2.55 -1.05
N GLU A 214 7.47 -3.70 -0.57
CA GLU A 214 8.05 -4.41 0.56
C GLU A 214 9.47 -4.92 0.25
N LYS A 215 9.65 -5.62 -0.87
CA LYS A 215 10.96 -6.20 -1.21
C LYS A 215 11.99 -5.13 -1.58
N ILE A 216 11.60 -4.10 -2.33
CA ILE A 216 12.50 -2.98 -2.67
C ILE A 216 12.80 -2.15 -1.42
N GLY A 217 11.78 -1.88 -0.60
CA GLY A 217 11.88 -1.15 0.66
C GLY A 217 12.87 -1.81 1.61
N TYR A 218 12.76 -3.13 1.80
CA TYR A 218 13.72 -3.94 2.56
C TYR A 218 15.16 -3.67 2.11
N TRP A 219 15.46 -3.88 0.82
CA TRP A 219 16.81 -3.72 0.28
C TRP A 219 17.33 -2.29 0.41
N ARG A 220 16.46 -1.29 0.21
CA ARG A 220 16.81 0.12 0.40
C ARG A 220 17.18 0.41 1.85
N TYR A 221 16.33 0.02 2.80
CA TYR A 221 16.53 0.31 4.21
C TYR A 221 17.74 -0.42 4.79
N ILE A 222 17.94 -1.70 4.46
CA ILE A 222 19.12 -2.44 4.94
C ILE A 222 20.42 -1.88 4.36
N THR A 223 20.40 -1.40 3.10
CA THR A 223 21.58 -0.78 2.48
C THR A 223 21.92 0.54 3.15
N ILE A 224 20.91 1.39 3.40
CA ILE A 224 21.09 2.66 4.14
C ILE A 224 21.63 2.38 5.54
N TYR A 225 21.02 1.44 6.28
CA TYR A 225 21.46 1.06 7.62
C TYR A 225 22.92 0.60 7.63
N ARG A 226 23.30 -0.33 6.74
CA ARG A 226 24.67 -0.84 6.65
C ARG A 226 25.67 0.25 6.30
N HIS A 227 25.32 1.14 5.38
CA HIS A 227 26.17 2.27 5.00
C HIS A 227 26.39 3.24 6.18
N LEU A 228 25.33 3.63 6.88
CA LEU A 228 25.40 4.56 8.01
C LEU A 228 26.04 3.92 9.25
N LYS A 229 25.90 2.60 9.43
CA LYS A 229 26.62 1.86 10.48
C LYS A 229 28.13 1.86 10.23
N ALA A 230 28.56 1.76 8.97
CA ALA A 230 29.98 1.83 8.59
C ALA A 230 30.52 3.26 8.55
N ASN A 231 29.65 4.26 8.36
CA ASN A 231 30.03 5.68 8.25
C ASN A 231 29.09 6.55 9.12
N PRO A 232 29.23 6.52 10.46
CA PRO A 232 28.33 7.19 11.39
C PRO A 232 28.25 8.71 11.22
N GLU A 233 29.28 9.34 10.65
CA GLU A 233 29.38 10.77 10.38
C GLU A 233 28.33 11.29 9.39
N TYR A 234 27.77 10.43 8.53
CA TYR A 234 26.70 10.79 7.60
C TYR A 234 25.29 10.61 8.20
N GLN A 235 25.18 10.11 9.42
CA GLN A 235 23.88 9.88 10.06
C GLN A 235 23.31 11.19 10.62
N CYS A 236 22.44 11.82 9.84
CA CYS A 236 21.81 13.09 10.22
C CYS A 236 20.66 12.98 11.24
N TYR A 237 20.14 11.77 11.47
CA TYR A 237 19.01 11.55 12.39
C TYR A 237 18.96 10.09 12.90
N PRO A 238 18.61 9.82 14.17
CA PRO A 238 18.69 8.46 14.73
C PRO A 238 17.73 7.42 14.15
N ILE A 239 16.72 7.83 13.36
CA ILE A 239 15.71 6.91 12.79
C ILE A 239 16.35 5.75 12.01
N PHE A 240 17.49 6.00 11.35
CA PHE A 240 18.16 5.00 10.53
C PHE A 240 18.71 3.83 11.35
N LYS A 241 19.01 4.02 12.65
CA LYS A 241 19.40 2.92 13.56
C LYS A 241 18.30 1.88 13.73
N TYR A 242 17.04 2.27 13.47
CA TYR A 242 15.87 1.41 13.65
C TYR A 242 15.52 0.63 12.39
N PHE A 243 16.18 0.90 11.25
CA PHE A 243 15.85 0.32 9.95
C PHE A 243 16.14 -1.18 9.88
N GLU A 244 17.09 -1.73 10.64
CA GLU A 244 17.41 -3.17 10.62
C GLU A 244 16.23 -4.03 11.07
N ASN A 245 15.58 -3.67 12.19
CA ASN A 245 14.42 -4.41 12.66
C ASN A 245 13.17 -4.04 11.88
N TRP A 246 13.00 -2.76 11.50
CA TRP A 246 11.90 -2.33 10.63
C TRP A 246 11.90 -3.14 9.34
N CYS A 247 13.04 -3.29 8.66
CA CYS A 247 13.08 -4.04 7.40
C CYS A 247 12.69 -5.51 7.59
N GLN A 248 12.83 -6.09 8.78
CA GLN A 248 12.31 -7.44 9.04
C GLN A 248 10.77 -7.49 9.03
N ASP A 249 10.09 -6.43 9.48
CA ASP A 249 8.62 -6.32 9.31
C ASP A 249 8.28 -6.33 7.82
N GLU A 250 8.91 -5.47 7.02
CA GLU A 250 8.66 -5.38 5.57
C GLU A 250 8.97 -6.70 4.86
N ASN A 251 10.02 -7.41 5.30
CA ASN A 251 10.33 -8.71 4.70
C ASN A 251 9.21 -9.73 4.96
N ARG A 252 8.67 -9.79 6.19
CA ARG A 252 7.54 -10.65 6.57
C ARG A 252 6.26 -10.26 5.83
N HIS A 253 6.00 -8.96 5.67
CA HIS A 253 4.89 -8.46 4.85
C HIS A 253 5.05 -8.92 3.40
N GLY A 254 6.25 -8.78 2.84
CA GLY A 254 6.58 -9.25 1.51
C GLY A 254 6.45 -10.77 1.34
N ASP A 255 6.76 -11.57 2.37
CA ASP A 255 6.60 -13.02 2.35
C ASP A 255 5.12 -13.42 2.34
N PHE A 256 4.28 -12.70 3.09
CA PHE A 256 2.83 -12.85 3.00
C PHE A 256 2.30 -12.50 1.61
N PHE A 257 2.67 -11.36 1.05
CA PHE A 257 2.25 -11.00 -0.32
C PHE A 257 2.79 -11.96 -1.39
N SER A 258 3.96 -12.57 -1.16
CA SER A 258 4.47 -13.66 -2.01
C SER A 258 3.52 -14.85 -2.01
N ALA A 259 3.11 -15.33 -0.83
CA ALA A 259 2.14 -16.42 -0.69
C ALA A 259 0.79 -16.05 -1.32
N LEU A 260 0.32 -14.81 -1.13
CA LEU A 260 -0.90 -14.32 -1.77
C LEU A 260 -0.79 -14.36 -3.30
N MET A 261 0.32 -13.92 -3.89
CA MET A 261 0.50 -13.97 -5.34
C MET A 261 0.59 -15.40 -5.87
N LYS A 262 1.24 -16.33 -5.15
CA LYS A 262 1.28 -17.76 -5.53
C LYS A 262 -0.10 -18.39 -5.57
N ALA A 263 -0.97 -18.02 -4.62
CA ALA A 263 -2.37 -18.45 -4.59
C ALA A 263 -3.23 -17.84 -5.71
N GLN A 264 -2.68 -16.95 -6.53
CA GLN A 264 -3.34 -16.29 -7.65
C GLN A 264 -2.51 -16.46 -8.94
N PRO A 265 -2.41 -17.67 -9.50
CA PRO A 265 -1.52 -17.98 -10.63
C PRO A 265 -1.78 -17.11 -11.86
N GLN A 266 -3.00 -16.59 -12.04
CA GLN A 266 -3.36 -15.62 -13.08
C GLN A 266 -2.59 -14.30 -12.99
N PHE A 267 -2.03 -13.98 -11.82
CA PHE A 267 -1.16 -12.82 -11.60
C PHE A 267 0.33 -13.14 -11.79
N LEU A 268 0.73 -14.40 -11.99
CA LEU A 268 2.15 -14.73 -12.19
C LEU A 268 2.45 -15.27 -13.59
N ASN A 269 1.51 -16.02 -14.17
CA ASN A 269 1.80 -16.86 -15.32
C ASN A 269 1.49 -16.21 -16.67
N ASP A 270 0.80 -15.07 -16.70
CA ASP A 270 0.52 -14.33 -17.94
C ASP A 270 1.78 -13.62 -18.47
N TRP A 271 1.93 -13.57 -19.79
CA TRP A 271 2.96 -12.78 -20.49
C TRP A 271 2.98 -11.33 -20.00
N LYS A 272 1.80 -10.72 -19.81
CA LYS A 272 1.70 -9.35 -19.27
C LYS A 272 2.29 -9.25 -17.87
N ALA A 273 2.04 -10.22 -17.00
CA ALA A 273 2.60 -10.23 -15.65
C ALA A 273 4.12 -10.28 -15.66
N LYS A 274 4.72 -11.11 -16.53
CA LYS A 274 6.17 -11.19 -16.72
C LYS A 274 6.77 -9.87 -17.23
N LEU A 275 6.08 -9.19 -18.15
CA LEU A 275 6.52 -7.86 -18.62
C LEU A 275 6.40 -6.80 -17.54
N TRP A 276 5.32 -6.78 -16.76
CA TRP A 276 5.16 -5.86 -15.63
C TRP A 276 6.25 -6.07 -14.59
N ALA A 277 6.54 -7.31 -14.20
CA ALA A 277 7.62 -7.62 -13.28
C ALA A 277 8.97 -7.10 -13.80
N ARG A 278 9.29 -7.35 -15.08
CA ARG A 278 10.53 -6.83 -15.72
C ARG A 278 10.56 -5.30 -15.75
N PHE A 279 9.45 -4.67 -16.14
CA PHE A 279 9.34 -3.21 -16.17
C PHE A 279 9.57 -2.62 -14.78
N PHE A 280 8.92 -3.15 -13.74
CA PHE A 280 9.11 -2.68 -12.38
C PHE A 280 10.55 -2.86 -11.92
N CYS A 281 11.15 -4.04 -12.12
CA CYS A 281 12.56 -4.27 -11.81
C CYS A 281 13.49 -3.28 -12.53
N LEU A 282 13.26 -3.01 -13.82
CA LEU A 282 14.08 -2.06 -14.59
C LEU A 282 13.84 -0.61 -14.19
N SER A 283 12.60 -0.22 -13.90
CA SER A 283 12.24 1.14 -13.51
C SER A 283 12.78 1.53 -12.13
N VAL A 284 12.89 0.55 -11.24
CA VAL A 284 13.41 0.73 -9.87
C VAL A 284 14.92 0.50 -9.81
N TYR A 285 15.45 -0.40 -10.64
CA TYR A 285 16.89 -0.70 -10.73
C TYR A 285 17.50 -0.40 -12.12
N PRO A 286 17.47 0.85 -12.62
CA PRO A 286 18.20 1.21 -13.84
C PRO A 286 19.58 1.77 -13.44
N PRO A 287 20.74 1.08 -13.44
CA PRO A 287 21.14 -0.31 -13.68
C PRO A 287 22.07 -0.83 -12.54
N LEU A 288 21.54 -1.46 -11.49
CA LEU A 288 22.34 -2.21 -10.48
C LEU A 288 22.58 -3.68 -10.91
N CYS A 289 22.46 -3.95 -12.21
CA CYS A 289 22.43 -5.28 -12.81
C CYS A 289 23.81 -5.90 -13.09
N SER A 290 24.90 -5.36 -12.55
CA SER A 290 26.18 -6.08 -12.58
C SER A 290 26.29 -7.11 -11.46
N HIS A 291 25.63 -6.94 -10.30
CA HIS A 291 25.90 -7.76 -9.10
C HIS A 291 24.65 -8.30 -8.36
N ILE A 292 23.42 -8.06 -8.82
CA ILE A 292 22.21 -8.58 -8.17
C ILE A 292 21.51 -9.61 -9.07
N TYR A 293 22.20 -10.72 -9.32
CA TYR A 293 21.63 -11.95 -9.90
C TYR A 293 20.98 -12.81 -8.80
N PHE A 294 19.97 -12.32 -8.06
CA PHE A 294 19.32 -13.17 -7.04
C PHE A 294 17.82 -12.96 -6.80
N CYS A 295 17.12 -12.09 -7.54
CA CYS A 295 15.70 -11.81 -7.26
C CYS A 295 14.68 -12.52 -8.17
N ILE A 296 15.03 -13.69 -8.73
CA ILE A 296 14.05 -14.67 -9.21
C ILE A 296 14.60 -16.05 -8.79
N PRO A 297 13.86 -16.88 -8.03
CA PRO A 297 14.26 -18.25 -7.78
C PRO A 297 14.41 -18.95 -9.13
N LYS A 298 15.65 -19.24 -9.53
CA LYS A 298 15.92 -20.20 -10.59
C LYS A 298 15.55 -21.57 -10.03
N GLY A 299 14.30 -22.00 -10.20
CA GLY A 299 13.87 -23.32 -9.69
C GLY A 299 12.38 -23.64 -9.67
N SER A 300 11.52 -22.86 -10.34
CA SER A 300 10.10 -23.22 -10.47
C SER A 300 9.64 -22.98 -11.91
N CYS A 301 10.17 -23.80 -12.81
CA CYS A 301 9.52 -24.19 -14.06
C CYS A 301 8.97 -25.60 -13.85
#